data_AF-X0S5L5-F1
#
_entry.id   AF-X0S5L5-F1
#
_cell.length_a   1.000
_cell.length_b   1.000
_cell.length_c   1.000
_cell.angle_alpha   90.00
_cell.angle_beta   90.00
_cell.angle_gamma   90.00
#
_symmetry.space_group_name_H-M   'P 1'
#
loop_
_entity.id
_entity.type
_entity.pdbx_description
1 polymer ?
#
loop_
_entity_poly.entity_id
_entity_poly.type
_entity_poly.pdbx_seq_one_letter_code
_entity_poly.pdbx_strand_id
1 'polypeptide(L)'
;CSCYSIPFTITWDPLCDACYYEIEFALDEDFTMPVMVNGQLDPVAEVTGDTPSFSVMGGEAGGLSCEQTYYWRVRASEAATGQAIHSWWSDGYFSVAPSIESGIITLVAPEPNAQGMPTKKVGFSWDLMAEADAFDWRLDDNFDFSSPVEEKDGLTSSAYECTETLSYSTTYYWEVTAYNEGAEISVSAVGTFTTAAQGEFCCPQCGLCFDTQAELQDHLDETHPAQPATPVWVWVVIAIGAVLVIVVIVLIFRTRRV
;
A
#
# COMPACT_ATOMS: atom_id res chain seq x y z
N CYS A 1 8.51 -10.76 6.13
CA CYS A 1 9.05 -9.68 6.98
C CYS A 1 8.41 -9.82 8.35
N SER A 2 9.18 -9.90 9.41
CA SER A 2 8.68 -10.01 10.79
C SER A 2 8.96 -8.70 11.51
N CYS A 3 7.91 -7.96 11.90
CA CYS A 3 8.05 -6.74 12.69
C CYS A 3 7.79 -7.00 14.15
N TYR A 4 8.63 -6.41 14.99
CA TYR A 4 8.51 -6.45 16.44
C TYR A 4 8.63 -5.05 17.04
N SER A 5 8.12 -4.89 18.27
CA SER A 5 8.24 -3.63 19.01
C SER A 5 9.71 -3.20 19.18
N ILE A 6 9.93 -1.90 19.30
CA ILE A 6 11.17 -1.34 19.85
C ILE A 6 11.19 -1.55 21.37
N PRO A 7 12.36 -1.50 22.05
CA PRO A 7 12.39 -1.64 23.50
C PRO A 7 11.70 -0.45 24.18
N PHE A 8 10.92 -0.73 25.23
CA PHE A 8 10.24 0.27 26.04
C PHE A 8 10.11 -0.19 27.49
N THR A 9 9.72 0.72 28.39
CA THR A 9 9.56 0.40 29.82
C THR A 9 8.15 0.75 30.26
N ILE A 10 7.51 -0.20 30.92
CA ILE A 10 6.24 -0.02 31.62
C ILE A 10 6.57 0.35 33.07
N THR A 11 5.90 1.36 33.60
CA THR A 11 6.03 1.81 34.99
C THR A 11 4.66 1.86 35.63
N TRP A 12 4.58 1.53 36.92
CA TRP A 12 3.35 1.62 37.70
C TRP A 12 3.60 2.20 39.08
N ASP A 13 2.53 2.67 39.72
CA ASP A 13 2.61 3.18 41.07
C ASP A 13 2.75 2.02 42.07
N PRO A 14 3.70 2.08 43.03
CA PRO A 14 3.88 1.04 44.03
C PRO A 14 2.72 1.02 45.04
N LEU A 15 2.33 -0.17 45.47
CA LEU A 15 1.46 -0.33 46.63
C LEU A 15 2.29 -0.14 47.91
N CYS A 16 1.71 0.44 48.96
CA CYS A 16 2.40 0.60 50.25
C CYS A 16 2.98 -0.73 50.74
N ASP A 17 4.24 -0.71 51.14
CA ASP A 17 5.00 -1.86 51.65
C ASP A 17 5.17 -3.03 50.66
N ALA A 18 4.90 -2.87 49.36
CA ALA A 18 5.11 -3.90 48.34
C ALA A 18 6.43 -3.69 47.56
N CYS A 19 7.25 -4.74 47.48
CA CYS A 19 8.52 -4.75 46.73
C CYS A 19 8.58 -5.83 45.65
N TYR A 20 7.59 -6.71 45.60
CA TYR A 20 7.49 -7.83 44.68
C TYR A 20 6.18 -7.76 43.91
N TYR A 21 6.26 -7.92 42.60
CA TYR A 21 5.15 -7.79 41.68
C TYR A 21 5.16 -8.96 40.70
N GLU A 22 3.97 -9.32 40.24
CA GLU A 22 3.76 -10.22 39.11
C GLU A 22 3.17 -9.41 37.96
N ILE A 23 3.72 -9.55 36.76
CA ILE A 23 3.23 -8.91 35.53
C ILE A 23 2.93 -9.96 34.47
N GLU A 24 1.81 -9.80 33.77
CA GLU A 24 1.37 -10.69 32.70
C GLU A 24 0.97 -9.88 31.46
N PHE A 25 1.17 -10.46 30.28
CA PHE A 25 0.78 -9.90 28.99
C PHE A 25 -0.14 -10.85 28.24
N ALA A 26 -1.09 -10.32 27.47
CA ALA A 26 -2.04 -11.10 26.68
C ALA A 26 -2.47 -10.37 25.38
N LEU A 27 -3.07 -11.13 24.46
CA LEU A 27 -3.72 -10.59 23.25
C LEU A 27 -5.19 -10.19 23.48
N ASP A 28 -5.75 -10.53 24.63
CA ASP A 28 -7.14 -10.26 25.01
C ASP A 28 -7.24 -9.73 26.44
N GLU A 29 -8.30 -8.97 26.72
CA GLU A 29 -8.58 -8.37 28.02
C GLU A 29 -8.85 -9.40 29.13
N ASP A 30 -9.29 -10.61 28.78
CA ASP A 30 -9.57 -11.70 29.71
C ASP A 30 -8.31 -12.51 30.08
N PHE A 31 -7.16 -12.20 29.47
CA PHE A 31 -5.89 -12.90 29.64
C PHE A 31 -5.97 -14.42 29.33
N THR A 32 -6.81 -14.79 28.37
CA THR A 32 -6.95 -16.19 27.90
C THR A 32 -5.91 -16.58 26.87
N MET A 33 -5.31 -15.60 26.19
CA MET A 33 -4.23 -15.74 25.21
C MET A 33 -2.96 -15.05 25.73
N PRO A 34 -2.25 -15.66 26.70
CA PRO A 34 -1.06 -15.06 27.28
C PRO A 34 0.07 -14.97 26.26
N VAL A 35 0.87 -13.91 26.40
CA VAL A 35 2.00 -13.60 25.52
C VAL A 35 3.28 -13.65 26.33
N MET A 36 4.24 -14.45 25.85
CA MET A 36 5.55 -14.53 26.45
C MET A 36 6.42 -13.37 25.97
N VAL A 37 6.81 -12.52 26.90
CA VAL A 37 7.65 -11.35 26.62
C VAL A 37 9.08 -11.64 27.07
N ASN A 38 10.08 -11.00 26.45
CA ASN A 38 11.49 -11.12 26.83
C ASN A 38 12.07 -12.55 26.80
N GLY A 39 11.52 -13.43 25.95
CA GLY A 39 11.92 -14.83 25.86
C GLY A 39 11.60 -15.66 27.11
N GLN A 40 10.69 -15.19 27.96
CA GLN A 40 10.20 -15.94 29.12
C GLN A 40 9.46 -17.20 28.68
N LEU A 41 9.50 -18.24 29.51
CA LEU A 41 8.74 -19.49 29.29
C LEU A 41 7.41 -19.49 30.05
N ASP A 42 7.31 -18.66 31.08
CA ASP A 42 6.14 -18.51 31.92
C ASP A 42 5.44 -17.18 31.60
N PRO A 43 4.09 -17.17 31.61
CA PRO A 43 3.32 -15.97 31.24
C PRO A 43 3.31 -14.92 32.34
N VAL A 44 3.78 -15.29 33.54
CA VAL A 44 3.86 -14.44 34.73
C VAL A 44 5.33 -14.11 34.98
N ALA A 45 5.69 -12.85 34.82
CA ALA A 45 7.01 -12.34 35.14
C ALA A 45 7.04 -11.82 36.58
N GLU A 46 8.03 -12.25 37.36
CA GLU A 46 8.29 -11.69 38.69
C GLU A 46 9.18 -10.45 38.58
N VAL A 47 8.77 -9.36 39.22
CA VAL A 47 9.46 -8.07 39.21
C VAL A 47 9.72 -7.62 40.64
N THR A 48 10.95 -7.19 40.91
CA THR A 48 11.37 -6.71 42.23
C THR A 48 11.96 -5.32 42.16
N GLY A 49 11.55 -4.40 43.04
CA GLY A 49 12.19 -3.10 43.17
C GLY A 49 11.34 -2.02 43.85
N ASP A 50 12.02 -0.96 44.30
CA ASP A 50 11.41 0.20 44.97
C ASP A 50 10.70 1.15 43.99
N THR A 51 11.15 1.16 42.72
CA THR A 51 10.50 1.86 41.61
C THR A 51 9.99 0.82 40.61
N PRO A 52 8.72 0.40 40.73
CA PRO A 52 8.20 -0.70 39.94
C PRO A 52 8.24 -0.37 38.45
N SER A 53 8.99 -1.20 37.69
CA SER A 53 9.08 -1.07 36.25
C SER A 53 9.43 -2.40 35.59
N PHE A 54 8.99 -2.57 34.36
CA PHE A 54 9.29 -3.74 33.52
C PHE A 54 9.75 -3.27 32.15
N SER A 55 10.97 -3.65 31.78
CA SER A 55 11.54 -3.31 30.47
C SER A 55 11.27 -4.42 29.47
N VAL A 56 10.54 -4.10 28.42
CA VAL A 56 10.30 -4.98 27.28
C VAL A 56 11.43 -4.81 26.28
N MET A 57 12.07 -5.92 25.88
CA MET A 57 13.09 -5.94 24.84
C MET A 57 12.46 -5.65 23.47
N GLY A 58 13.26 -5.14 22.54
CA GLY A 58 12.83 -5.01 21.15
C GLY A 58 13.11 -6.28 20.34
N GLY A 59 12.56 -6.34 19.12
CA GLY A 59 12.86 -7.42 18.19
C GLY A 59 12.17 -8.75 18.58
N GLU A 60 12.62 -9.84 17.95
CA GLU A 60 12.11 -11.20 18.21
C GLU A 60 12.23 -11.60 19.69
N ALA A 61 13.28 -11.13 20.36
CA ALA A 61 13.51 -11.38 21.78
C ALA A 61 12.44 -10.72 22.68
N GLY A 62 11.84 -9.62 22.25
CA GLY A 62 10.73 -8.95 22.93
C GLY A 62 9.42 -9.72 22.85
N GLY A 63 9.19 -10.43 21.74
CA GLY A 63 8.00 -11.26 21.55
C GLY A 63 6.71 -10.51 21.19
N LEU A 64 6.75 -9.17 21.08
CA LEU A 64 5.60 -8.35 20.71
C LEU A 64 5.66 -7.94 19.24
N SER A 65 4.64 -8.33 18.49
CA SER A 65 4.51 -8.01 17.06
C SER A 65 3.91 -6.61 16.84
N CYS A 66 4.27 -5.98 15.74
CA CYS A 66 3.75 -4.67 15.35
C CYS A 66 2.28 -4.74 14.93
N GLU A 67 1.58 -3.60 14.95
CA GLU A 67 0.16 -3.46 14.56
C GLU A 67 -0.80 -4.27 15.45
N GLN A 68 -0.32 -4.74 16.60
CA GLN A 68 -1.10 -5.52 17.55
C GLN A 68 -1.32 -4.72 18.83
N THR A 69 -2.52 -4.85 19.39
CA THR A 69 -2.86 -4.38 20.73
C THR A 69 -2.59 -5.49 21.74
N TYR A 70 -1.87 -5.15 22.80
CA TYR A 70 -1.56 -6.05 23.91
C TYR A 70 -2.18 -5.51 25.19
N TYR A 71 -2.71 -6.43 25.98
CA TYR A 71 -3.20 -6.19 27.32
C TYR A 71 -2.13 -6.61 28.31
N TRP A 72 -1.95 -5.83 29.37
CA TRP A 72 -1.00 -6.12 30.43
C TRP A 72 -1.62 -5.82 31.79
N ARG A 73 -1.26 -6.63 32.78
CA ARG A 73 -1.72 -6.45 34.16
C ARG A 73 -0.58 -6.68 35.12
N VAL A 74 -0.59 -5.94 36.23
CA VAL A 74 0.36 -6.10 37.32
C VAL A 74 -0.38 -6.21 38.65
N ARG A 75 0.16 -7.01 39.57
CA ARG A 75 -0.29 -7.06 40.97
C ARG A 75 0.89 -7.13 41.90
N ALA A 76 0.73 -6.64 43.13
CA ALA A 76 1.68 -6.95 44.20
C ALA A 76 1.54 -8.43 44.56
N SER A 77 2.66 -9.13 44.75
CA SER A 77 2.70 -10.55 45.16
C SER A 77 3.20 -10.70 46.59
N GLU A 78 4.20 -9.91 47.00
CA GLU A 78 4.77 -9.96 48.36
C GLU A 78 5.11 -8.58 48.92
N ALA A 79 5.01 -8.48 50.24
CA ALA A 79 5.37 -7.32 51.02
C ALA A 79 6.89 -7.31 51.24
N ALA A 80 7.45 -6.14 51.55
CA ALA A 80 8.85 -5.98 51.94
C ALA A 80 9.25 -6.89 53.13
N THR A 81 8.28 -7.29 53.95
CA THR A 81 8.45 -8.21 55.09
C THR A 81 8.46 -9.70 54.70
N GLY A 82 8.29 -10.04 53.42
CA GLY A 82 8.22 -11.42 52.92
C GLY A 82 6.86 -12.09 53.13
N GLN A 83 5.81 -11.30 53.38
CA GLN A 83 4.44 -11.82 53.48
C GLN A 83 3.78 -11.79 52.11
N ALA A 84 3.21 -12.91 51.67
CA ALA A 84 2.43 -12.97 50.45
C ALA A 84 1.18 -12.07 50.56
N ILE A 85 1.09 -11.07 49.68
CA ILE A 85 0.02 -10.07 49.62
C ILE A 85 -0.43 -9.91 48.17
N HIS A 86 -1.20 -10.87 47.67
CA HIS A 86 -1.75 -10.79 46.32
C HIS A 86 -2.80 -9.67 46.27
N SER A 87 -2.44 -8.54 45.65
CA SER A 87 -3.42 -7.49 45.37
C SER A 87 -4.36 -7.91 44.26
N TRP A 88 -5.39 -7.10 44.01
CA TRP A 88 -6.13 -7.21 42.76
C TRP A 88 -5.20 -6.85 41.59
N TRP A 89 -5.49 -7.42 40.42
CA TRP A 89 -4.80 -7.07 39.18
C TRP A 89 -5.16 -5.66 38.74
N SER A 90 -4.20 -4.95 38.16
CA SER A 90 -4.45 -3.72 37.42
C SER A 90 -5.01 -4.01 36.02
N ASP A 91 -5.59 -2.98 35.39
CA ASP A 91 -5.99 -3.03 33.99
C ASP A 91 -5.10 -2.09 33.17
N GLY A 92 -4.45 -2.62 32.13
CA GLY A 92 -3.58 -1.86 31.24
C GLY A 92 -3.58 -2.42 29.82
N TYR A 93 -3.41 -1.55 28.82
CA TYR A 93 -3.23 -1.95 27.43
C TYR A 93 -2.37 -0.95 26.68
N PHE A 94 -1.77 -1.39 25.58
CA PHE A 94 -1.07 -0.53 24.62
C PHE A 94 -1.10 -1.16 23.23
N SER A 95 -0.90 -0.35 22.20
CA SER A 95 -0.77 -0.82 20.82
C SER A 95 0.65 -0.61 20.33
N VAL A 96 1.24 -1.64 19.73
CA VAL A 96 2.56 -1.53 19.10
C VAL A 96 2.39 -0.85 17.74
N ALA A 97 3.12 0.23 17.53
CA ALA A 97 3.09 0.97 16.28
C ALA A 97 3.39 0.07 15.06
N PRO A 98 2.92 0.44 13.85
CA PRO A 98 3.27 -0.22 12.61
C PRO A 98 4.77 -0.33 12.40
N SER A 99 5.17 -1.32 11.61
CA SER A 99 6.58 -1.44 11.23
C SER A 99 7.04 -0.20 10.46
N ILE A 100 8.29 0.22 10.65
CA ILE A 100 8.87 1.27 9.80
C ILE A 100 8.82 0.84 8.32
N GLU A 101 8.93 -0.47 8.02
CA GLU A 101 8.73 -1.03 6.68
C GLU A 101 7.28 -0.93 6.17
N SER A 102 6.29 -0.88 7.07
CA SER A 102 4.85 -0.81 6.73
C SER A 102 4.52 0.55 6.12
N GLY A 103 5.16 1.59 6.64
CA GLY A 103 5.08 2.96 6.15
C GLY A 103 6.07 3.29 5.02
N ILE A 104 6.63 2.31 4.30
CA ILE A 104 7.46 2.58 3.12
C ILE A 104 6.64 2.33 1.86
N ILE A 105 6.55 3.34 1.00
CA ILE A 105 6.01 3.18 -0.36
C ILE A 105 7.12 2.60 -1.26
N THR A 106 6.85 1.45 -1.86
CA THR A 106 7.73 0.79 -2.84
C THR A 106 7.26 1.12 -4.24
N LEU A 107 8.14 1.67 -5.07
CA LEU A 107 7.82 1.99 -6.46
C LEU A 107 7.96 0.72 -7.32
N VAL A 108 6.89 0.32 -8.00
CA VAL A 108 6.82 -0.96 -8.74
C VAL A 108 7.01 -0.74 -10.23
N ALA A 109 6.26 0.19 -10.83
CA ALA A 109 6.36 0.52 -12.25
C ALA A 109 6.24 2.03 -12.46
N PRO A 110 7.01 2.64 -13.37
CA PRO A 110 8.27 2.13 -13.92
C PRO A 110 9.23 1.69 -12.81
N GLU A 111 9.98 0.60 -13.03
CA GLU A 111 11.03 0.21 -12.09
C GLU A 111 12.05 1.34 -11.95
N PRO A 112 12.58 1.61 -10.75
CA PRO A 112 13.58 2.65 -10.56
C PRO A 112 14.80 2.44 -11.48
N ASN A 113 15.17 3.50 -12.22
CA ASN A 113 16.18 3.56 -13.27
C ASN A 113 15.84 2.82 -14.57
N ALA A 114 14.58 2.46 -14.81
CA ALA A 114 14.14 1.85 -16.06
C ALA A 114 14.56 2.69 -17.28
N GLN A 115 14.90 2.02 -18.38
CA GLN A 115 15.39 2.63 -19.61
C GLN A 115 14.50 2.22 -20.79
N GLY A 116 14.43 3.07 -21.81
CA GLY A 116 13.67 2.75 -23.02
C GLY A 116 12.16 2.77 -22.83
N MET A 117 11.66 3.55 -21.86
CA MET A 117 10.24 3.59 -21.55
C MET A 117 9.42 4.24 -22.67
N PRO A 118 8.16 3.82 -22.88
CA PRO A 118 7.23 4.48 -23.79
C PRO A 118 7.06 5.96 -23.45
N THR A 119 6.67 6.77 -24.44
CA THR A 119 6.43 8.21 -24.25
C THR A 119 4.96 8.55 -24.06
N LYS A 120 4.05 7.59 -24.24
CA LYS A 120 2.60 7.79 -24.07
C LYS A 120 2.01 6.70 -23.21
N LYS A 121 0.99 7.06 -22.42
CA LYS A 121 0.25 6.12 -21.56
C LYS A 121 1.17 5.32 -20.66
N VAL A 122 2.14 6.01 -20.05
CA VAL A 122 3.06 5.38 -19.13
C VAL A 122 2.29 5.04 -17.86
N GLY A 123 2.24 3.76 -17.53
CA GLY A 123 1.61 3.27 -16.32
C GLY A 123 2.56 3.35 -15.13
N PHE A 124 2.08 3.95 -14.05
CA PHE A 124 2.74 4.05 -12.77
C PHE A 124 2.01 3.18 -11.74
N SER A 125 2.76 2.48 -10.91
CA SER A 125 2.21 1.70 -9.80
C SER A 125 3.19 1.64 -8.64
N TRP A 126 2.65 1.59 -7.43
CA TRP A 126 3.39 1.53 -6.19
C TRP A 126 2.68 0.61 -5.20
N ASP A 127 3.41 0.12 -4.22
CA ASP A 127 2.90 -0.70 -3.13
C ASP A 127 3.16 0.01 -1.80
N LEU A 128 2.17 -0.03 -0.91
CA LEU A 128 2.26 0.41 0.48
C LEU A 128 1.60 -0.65 1.36
N MET A 129 2.27 -1.03 2.45
CA MET A 129 1.76 -2.06 3.36
C MET A 129 0.86 -1.47 4.46
N ALA A 130 1.05 -0.19 4.82
CA ALA A 130 0.16 0.53 5.71
C ALA A 130 -1.20 0.86 5.06
N GLU A 131 -2.21 1.09 5.89
CA GLU A 131 -3.51 1.59 5.44
C GLU A 131 -3.39 3.07 5.04
N ALA A 132 -3.62 3.35 3.76
CA ALA A 132 -3.75 4.69 3.20
C ALA A 132 -5.12 4.85 2.53
N ASP A 133 -5.76 6.00 2.70
CA ASP A 133 -7.04 6.33 2.06
C ASP A 133 -6.86 7.20 0.81
N ALA A 134 -5.73 7.89 0.69
CA ALA A 134 -5.40 8.72 -0.46
C ALA A 134 -3.90 8.72 -0.79
N PHE A 135 -3.58 8.93 -2.07
CA PHE A 135 -2.24 9.14 -2.58
C PHE A 135 -2.16 10.39 -3.45
N ASP A 136 -1.09 11.15 -3.31
CA ASP A 136 -0.70 12.19 -4.27
C ASP A 136 0.48 11.67 -5.08
N TRP A 137 0.39 11.79 -6.40
CA TRP A 137 1.42 11.34 -7.34
C TRP A 137 1.94 12.53 -8.14
N ARG A 138 3.25 12.60 -8.33
CA ARG A 138 3.92 13.66 -9.09
C ARG A 138 4.96 13.10 -10.06
N LEU A 139 5.03 13.70 -11.24
CA LEU A 139 6.00 13.42 -12.30
C LEU A 139 6.64 14.72 -12.77
N ASP A 140 7.96 14.76 -12.88
CA ASP A 140 8.72 15.92 -13.32
C ASP A 140 9.95 15.48 -14.16
N ASP A 141 10.48 16.36 -15.01
CA ASP A 141 11.76 16.18 -15.71
C ASP A 141 12.96 16.78 -14.95
N ASN A 142 12.70 17.44 -13.82
CA ASN A 142 13.69 17.85 -12.84
C ASN A 142 13.60 17.01 -11.55
N PHE A 143 14.71 16.94 -10.80
CA PHE A 143 14.75 16.17 -9.55
C PHE A 143 14.09 16.90 -8.35
N ASP A 144 13.91 18.21 -8.45
CA ASP A 144 13.40 19.04 -7.34
C ASP A 144 11.88 19.24 -7.37
N PHE A 145 11.19 18.65 -8.36
CA PHE A 145 9.76 18.76 -8.61
C PHE A 145 9.28 20.21 -8.72
N SER A 146 10.14 21.10 -9.22
CA SER A 146 9.85 22.54 -9.29
C SER A 146 8.94 22.93 -10.45
N SER A 147 8.73 22.05 -11.42
CA SER A 147 7.86 22.26 -12.58
C SER A 147 7.21 20.95 -13.04
N PRO A 148 6.27 20.39 -12.24
CA PRO A 148 5.71 19.07 -12.53
C PRO A 148 5.15 19.00 -13.95
N VAL A 149 5.53 17.93 -14.64
CA VAL A 149 5.00 17.56 -15.95
C VAL A 149 3.54 17.17 -15.80
N GLU A 150 3.25 16.39 -14.76
CA GLU A 150 1.90 16.03 -14.36
C GLU A 150 1.88 15.77 -12.85
N GLU A 151 0.80 16.20 -12.20
CA GLU A 151 0.55 15.96 -10.78
C GLU A 151 -0.91 15.55 -10.58
N LYS A 152 -1.13 14.63 -9.63
CA LYS A 152 -2.45 14.13 -9.35
C LYS A 152 -2.64 13.82 -7.87
N ASP A 153 -3.55 14.56 -7.26
CA ASP A 153 -3.88 14.43 -5.85
C ASP A 153 -5.12 13.56 -5.60
N GLY A 154 -5.18 12.96 -4.41
CA GLY A 154 -6.36 12.27 -3.91
C GLY A 154 -6.70 10.98 -4.67
N LEU A 155 -5.69 10.29 -5.20
CA LEU A 155 -5.85 8.97 -5.81
C LEU A 155 -6.23 7.95 -4.74
N THR A 156 -7.26 7.15 -5.02
CA THR A 156 -7.69 6.05 -4.14
C THR A 156 -7.13 4.69 -4.58
N SER A 157 -6.46 4.65 -5.73
CA SER A 157 -5.77 3.48 -6.26
C SER A 157 -4.27 3.63 -6.17
N SER A 158 -3.56 2.52 -5.99
CA SER A 158 -2.09 2.45 -5.96
C SER A 158 -1.44 2.40 -7.36
N ALA A 159 -2.15 2.97 -8.35
CA ALA A 159 -1.72 3.01 -9.73
C ALA A 159 -2.33 4.23 -10.44
N TYR A 160 -1.59 4.74 -11.43
CA TYR A 160 -1.98 5.88 -12.24
C TYR A 160 -1.41 5.75 -13.66
N GLU A 161 -2.20 6.10 -14.68
CA GLU A 161 -1.73 6.19 -16.07
C GLU A 161 -1.52 7.66 -16.42
N CYS A 162 -0.28 8.02 -16.73
CA CYS A 162 0.10 9.37 -17.16
C CYS A 162 -0.63 9.74 -18.45
N THR A 163 -1.27 10.91 -18.45
CA THR A 163 -2.09 11.39 -19.57
C THR A 163 -1.29 12.24 -20.55
N GLU A 164 -0.17 12.80 -20.09
CA GLU A 164 0.72 13.62 -20.88
C GLU A 164 1.61 12.78 -21.82
N THR A 165 2.07 13.42 -22.90
CA THR A 165 3.08 12.83 -23.80
C THR A 165 4.47 13.28 -23.38
N LEU A 166 5.30 12.34 -23.00
CA LEU A 166 6.67 12.58 -22.55
C LEU A 166 7.62 12.84 -23.73
N SER A 167 8.70 13.57 -23.45
CA SER A 167 9.78 13.80 -24.41
C SER A 167 10.66 12.57 -24.54
N TYR A 168 11.20 12.34 -25.74
CA TYR A 168 12.14 11.26 -26.01
C TYR A 168 13.52 11.52 -25.40
N SER A 169 14.24 10.45 -25.06
CA SER A 169 15.58 10.51 -24.46
C SER A 169 15.68 11.41 -23.22
N THR A 170 14.59 11.52 -22.46
CA THR A 170 14.51 12.38 -21.28
C THR A 170 14.39 11.53 -20.03
N THR A 171 15.14 11.90 -18.99
CA THR A 171 15.01 11.30 -17.67
C THR A 171 13.92 12.03 -16.90
N TYR A 172 12.97 11.26 -16.38
CA TYR A 172 11.89 11.74 -15.54
C TYR A 172 12.05 11.20 -14.11
N TYR A 173 11.53 11.97 -13.18
CA TYR A 173 11.51 11.74 -11.75
C TYR A 173 10.06 11.68 -11.30
N TRP A 174 9.74 10.73 -10.44
CA TRP A 174 8.39 10.60 -9.91
C TRP A 174 8.42 10.18 -8.46
N GLU A 175 7.38 10.58 -7.74
CA GLU A 175 7.24 10.30 -6.31
C GLU A 175 5.76 10.17 -5.96
N VAL A 176 5.50 9.47 -4.86
CA VAL A 176 4.18 9.27 -4.30
C VAL A 176 4.19 9.62 -2.83
N THR A 177 3.19 10.39 -2.40
CA THR A 177 2.90 10.66 -1.00
C THR A 177 1.60 9.95 -0.62
N ALA A 178 1.60 9.26 0.51
CA ALA A 178 0.43 8.57 1.05
C ALA A 178 -0.14 9.32 2.25
N TYR A 179 -1.47 9.32 2.35
CA TYR A 179 -2.22 9.93 3.43
C TYR A 179 -3.16 8.92 4.08
N ASN A 180 -3.46 9.16 5.35
CA ASN A 180 -4.51 8.47 6.09
C ASN A 180 -5.27 9.50 6.93
N GLU A 181 -6.59 9.60 6.75
CA GLU A 181 -7.47 10.57 7.41
C GLU A 181 -7.00 12.04 7.24
N GLY A 182 -6.36 12.32 6.10
CA GLY A 182 -5.81 13.64 5.76
C GLY A 182 -4.46 13.99 6.41
N ALA A 183 -3.85 13.07 7.16
CA ALA A 183 -2.48 13.20 7.64
C ALA A 183 -1.50 12.50 6.68
N GLU A 184 -0.38 13.14 6.37
CA GLU A 184 0.72 12.50 5.64
C GLU A 184 1.31 11.37 6.49
N ILE A 185 1.33 10.15 5.94
CA ILE A 185 1.86 8.97 6.65
C ILE A 185 3.18 8.48 6.06
N SER A 186 3.44 8.75 4.77
CA SER A 186 4.65 8.32 4.09
C SER A 186 4.88 9.10 2.80
N VAL A 187 6.15 9.27 2.45
CA VAL A 187 6.61 9.74 1.13
C VAL A 187 7.55 8.68 0.55
N SER A 188 7.40 8.36 -0.73
CA SER A 188 8.27 7.39 -1.40
C SER A 188 9.68 7.93 -1.59
N ALA A 189 10.64 7.04 -1.89
CA ALA A 189 11.86 7.49 -2.53
C ALA A 189 11.53 8.07 -3.93
N VAL A 190 12.41 8.92 -4.47
CA VAL A 190 12.27 9.43 -5.84
C VAL A 190 12.60 8.31 -6.83
N GLY A 191 11.61 7.89 -7.60
CA GLY A 191 11.77 6.99 -8.73
C GLY A 191 12.32 7.73 -9.94
N THR A 192 13.12 7.04 -10.74
CA THR A 192 13.69 7.58 -11.98
C THR A 192 13.41 6.64 -13.13
N PHE A 193 13.22 7.17 -14.33
CA PHE A 193 13.23 6.38 -15.56
C PHE A 193 13.61 7.26 -16.74
N THR A 194 14.05 6.64 -17.83
CA THR A 194 14.43 7.32 -19.06
C THR A 194 13.59 6.81 -20.21
N THR A 195 12.96 7.74 -20.95
CA THR A 195 12.17 7.41 -22.13
C THR A 195 13.04 6.92 -23.29
N ALA A 196 12.44 6.16 -24.19
CA ALA A 196 13.11 5.67 -25.39
C ALA A 196 13.66 6.82 -26.25
N ALA A 197 14.67 6.50 -27.05
CA ALA A 197 15.18 7.43 -28.04
C ALA A 197 14.19 7.61 -29.18
N GLN A 198 14.23 8.78 -29.82
CA GLN A 198 13.45 9.03 -31.01
C GLN A 198 14.06 8.29 -32.21
N GLY A 199 13.38 7.26 -32.69
CA GLY A 199 13.69 6.52 -33.91
C GLY A 199 12.93 7.04 -35.13
N GLU A 200 13.16 6.43 -36.28
CA GLU A 200 12.52 6.80 -37.55
C GLU A 200 11.05 6.32 -37.63
N PHE A 201 10.74 5.17 -37.01
CA PHE A 201 9.43 4.54 -37.02
C PHE A 201 8.83 4.48 -35.62
N CYS A 202 7.88 5.35 -35.30
CA CYS A 202 7.27 5.43 -33.97
C CYS A 202 5.86 4.84 -33.92
N CYS A 203 5.59 4.02 -32.89
CA CYS A 203 4.28 3.48 -32.60
C CYS A 203 3.32 4.61 -32.18
N PRO A 204 2.16 4.78 -32.85
CA PRO A 204 1.22 5.85 -32.52
C PRO A 204 0.49 5.65 -31.18
N GLN A 205 0.45 4.42 -30.65
CA GLN A 205 -0.32 4.06 -29.45
C GLN A 205 0.47 4.24 -28.15
N CYS A 206 1.71 3.75 -28.08
CA CYS A 206 2.56 3.82 -26.89
C CYS A 206 3.74 4.81 -27.04
N GLY A 207 4.02 5.28 -28.26
CA GLY A 207 5.10 6.24 -28.50
C GLY A 207 6.51 5.65 -28.39
N LEU A 208 6.68 4.33 -28.46
CA LEU A 208 7.99 3.70 -28.66
C LEU A 208 8.43 3.87 -30.11
N CYS A 209 9.71 4.12 -30.35
CA CYS A 209 10.26 4.24 -31.69
C CYS A 209 11.31 3.16 -31.98
N PHE A 210 11.41 2.81 -33.25
CA PHE A 210 12.26 1.76 -33.79
C PHE A 210 13.05 2.30 -34.99
N ASP A 211 14.17 1.66 -35.30
CA ASP A 211 15.04 2.05 -36.41
C ASP A 211 14.53 1.47 -37.74
N THR A 212 13.77 0.38 -37.71
CA THR A 212 13.21 -0.25 -38.92
C THR A 212 11.69 -0.44 -38.85
N GLN A 213 11.05 -0.43 -40.02
CA GLN A 213 9.61 -0.70 -40.13
C GLN A 213 9.25 -2.15 -39.72
N ALA A 214 10.18 -3.10 -39.88
CA ALA A 214 9.95 -4.49 -39.49
C ALA A 214 9.82 -4.62 -37.96
N GLU A 215 10.71 -3.98 -37.20
CA GLU A 215 10.66 -3.97 -35.73
C GLU A 215 9.38 -3.29 -35.21
N LEU A 216 8.95 -2.19 -35.85
CA LEU A 216 7.66 -1.58 -35.52
C LEU A 216 6.50 -2.54 -35.76
N GLN A 217 6.52 -3.29 -36.88
CA GLN A 217 5.45 -4.24 -37.19
C GLN A 217 5.40 -5.39 -36.19
N ASP A 218 6.55 -5.97 -35.84
CA ASP A 218 6.66 -7.01 -34.82
C ASP A 218 6.12 -6.51 -33.46
N HIS A 219 6.48 -5.29 -33.06
CA HIS A 219 5.95 -4.66 -31.85
C HIS A 219 4.43 -4.49 -31.87
N LEU A 220 3.87 -4.03 -32.99
CA LEU A 220 2.42 -3.86 -33.15
C LEU A 220 1.69 -5.20 -33.05
N ASP A 221 2.22 -6.24 -33.67
CA ASP A 221 1.60 -7.56 -33.68
C ASP A 221 1.63 -8.22 -32.28
N GLU A 222 2.70 -8.00 -31.50
CA GLU A 222 2.83 -8.53 -30.14
C GLU A 222 2.06 -7.74 -29.09
N THR A 223 2.16 -6.41 -29.11
CA THR A 223 1.68 -5.55 -28.01
C THR A 223 0.35 -4.85 -28.30
N HIS A 224 0.00 -4.71 -29.58
CA HIS A 224 -1.19 -4.00 -30.04
C HIS A 224 -1.96 -4.81 -31.09
N PRO A 225 -2.37 -6.06 -30.78
CA PRO A 225 -2.99 -6.93 -31.76
C PRO A 225 -4.25 -6.28 -32.32
N ALA A 226 -4.34 -6.28 -33.65
CA ALA A 226 -5.52 -5.76 -34.34
C ALA A 226 -6.78 -6.48 -33.84
N GLN A 227 -7.79 -5.69 -33.44
CA GLN A 227 -9.09 -6.26 -33.11
C GLN A 227 -9.62 -7.05 -34.31
N PRO A 228 -10.16 -8.27 -34.12
CA PRO A 228 -10.69 -9.05 -35.22
C PRO A 228 -11.77 -8.24 -35.93
N ALA A 229 -11.65 -8.11 -37.26
CA ALA A 229 -12.67 -7.44 -38.06
C ALA A 229 -14.05 -8.02 -37.71
N THR A 230 -15.05 -7.14 -37.54
CA THR A 230 -16.40 -7.57 -37.20
C THR A 230 -16.86 -8.63 -38.21
N PRO A 231 -17.21 -9.85 -37.75
CA PRO A 231 -17.55 -10.92 -38.67
C PRO A 231 -18.66 -10.51 -39.63
N VAL A 232 -18.54 -10.87 -40.91
CA VAL A 232 -19.48 -10.44 -41.96
C VAL A 232 -20.94 -10.74 -41.63
N TRP A 233 -21.21 -11.82 -40.88
CA TRP A 233 -22.57 -12.16 -40.43
C TRP A 233 -23.21 -11.08 -39.54
N VAL A 234 -22.42 -10.33 -38.76
CA VAL A 234 -22.91 -9.21 -37.94
C VAL A 234 -23.49 -8.12 -38.82
N TRP A 235 -22.79 -7.77 -39.92
CA TRP A 235 -23.28 -6.82 -40.92
C TRP A 235 -24.53 -7.33 -41.65
N VAL A 236 -24.59 -8.63 -41.93
CA VAL A 236 -25.79 -9.27 -42.51
C VAL A 236 -26.99 -9.16 -41.56
N VAL A 237 -26.81 -9.41 -40.27
CA VAL A 237 -27.88 -9.27 -39.27
C VAL A 237 -28.34 -7.83 -39.12
N ILE A 238 -27.40 -6.87 -39.10
CA ILE A 238 -27.73 -5.42 -39.06
C ILE A 238 -28.54 -5.03 -40.31
N ALA A 239 -28.15 -5.50 -41.51
CA ALA A 239 -28.87 -5.21 -42.75
C ALA A 239 -30.28 -5.82 -42.75
N ILE A 240 -30.44 -7.06 -42.29
CA ILE A 240 -31.75 -7.72 -42.15
C ILE A 240 -32.62 -6.95 -41.15
N GLY A 241 -32.06 -6.56 -40.00
CA GLY A 241 -32.75 -5.76 -39.01
C GLY A 241 -33.24 -4.43 -39.56
N ALA A 242 -32.39 -3.70 -40.30
CA ALA A 242 -32.75 -2.44 -40.95
C ALA A 242 -33.88 -2.63 -41.97
N VAL A 243 -33.84 -3.68 -42.79
CA VAL A 243 -34.92 -3.99 -43.74
C VAL A 243 -36.22 -4.32 -43.03
N LEU A 244 -36.21 -5.13 -41.97
CA LEU A 244 -37.41 -5.46 -41.19
C LEU A 244 -38.02 -4.21 -40.55
N VAL A 245 -37.20 -3.32 -39.99
CA VAL A 245 -37.66 -2.04 -39.43
C VAL A 245 -38.29 -1.17 -40.52
N ILE A 246 -37.66 -1.05 -41.69
CA ILE A 246 -38.21 -0.30 -42.83
C ILE A 246 -39.56 -0.89 -43.26
N VAL A 247 -39.67 -2.22 -43.37
CA VAL A 247 -40.92 -2.90 -43.72
C VAL A 247 -42.01 -2.62 -42.69
N VAL A 248 -41.70 -2.71 -41.39
CA VAL A 248 -42.64 -2.39 -40.31
C VAL A 248 -43.09 -0.93 -40.38
N ILE A 249 -42.16 0.01 -40.58
CA ILE A 249 -42.48 1.43 -40.75
C ILE A 249 -43.42 1.63 -41.94
N VAL A 250 -43.11 1.04 -43.09
CA VAL A 250 -43.96 1.11 -44.30
C VAL A 250 -45.36 0.53 -44.01
N LEU A 251 -45.44 -0.62 -43.33
CA LEU A 251 -46.72 -1.23 -42.96
C LEU A 251 -47.54 -0.34 -42.02
N ILE A 252 -46.91 0.30 -41.02
CA ILE A 252 -47.58 1.26 -40.12
C ILE A 252 -48.12 2.46 -40.89
N PHE A 253 -47.33 3.05 -41.79
CA PHE A 253 -47.80 4.20 -42.60
C PHE A 253 -48.88 3.81 -43.61
N ARG A 254 -48.85 2.57 -44.11
CA ARG A 254 -49.83 2.07 -45.07
C ARG A 254 -51.17 1.73 -44.40
N THR A 255 -51.16 1.28 -43.14
CA THR A 255 -52.40 1.00 -42.37
C THR A 255 -53.02 2.24 -41.74
N ARG A 256 -52.26 3.32 -41.49
CA ARG A 256 -52.78 4.62 -41.00
C ARG A 256 -53.36 5.53 -42.10
N ARG A 257 -53.31 5.13 -43.37
CA ARG A 257 -53.77 5.92 -44.54
C ARG A 257 -55.19 5.58 -45.04
N VAL A 258 -55.99 4.87 -44.24
CA VAL A 258 -57.40 4.54 -44.53
C VAL A 258 -58.31 5.25 -43.52
#